data_AF-A0A6N2Z7H2-F1
#
_entry.id   AF-A0A6N2Z7H2-F1
#
_cell.length_a   1.000
_cell.length_b   1.000
_cell.length_c   1.000
_cell.angle_alpha   90.00
_cell.angle_beta   90.00
_cell.angle_gamma   90.00
#
_symmetry.space_group_name_H-M   'P 1'
#
loop_
_entity.id
_entity.type
_entity.pdbx_description
1 polymer ?
#
loop_
_entity_poly.entity_id
_entity_poly.type
_entity_poly.pdbx_seq_one_letter_code
_entity_poly.pdbx_strand_id
1 'polypeptide(L)'
;MYLSEAEGGRRGKKFTENYKEKHTIDAMYGWYRYESRFALPVFNEVGEIERYNVFNVIMVIRHAKDGKMYLYDIMNIKKETSTLFQSEDITQ
;
A
#
# COMPACT_ATOMS: atom_id res chain seq x y z
N MET A 1 -13.56 9.05 -4.79
CA MET A 1 -13.73 8.18 -3.61
C MET A 1 -13.03 8.86 -2.44
N TYR A 2 -13.75 9.62 -1.63
CA TYR A 2 -13.17 10.33 -0.49
C TYR A 2 -12.85 9.32 0.61
N LEU A 3 -11.61 9.36 1.12
CA LEU A 3 -11.16 8.61 2.30
C LEU A 3 -11.72 9.28 3.57
N SER A 4 -13.03 9.47 3.65
CA SER A 4 -13.72 9.76 4.91
C SER A 4 -14.47 8.50 5.31
N GLU A 5 -14.28 8.09 6.56
CA GLU A 5 -14.92 6.94 7.22
C GLU A 5 -14.25 5.59 7.00
N ALA A 6 -13.14 5.39 7.72
CA ALA A 6 -12.74 4.07 8.18
C ALA A 6 -12.15 4.21 9.60
N GLU A 7 -13.00 4.58 10.55
CA GLU A 7 -12.77 4.32 11.97
C GLU A 7 -12.98 2.83 12.23
N GLY A 8 -11.96 2.04 11.86
CA GLY A 8 -11.85 0.63 12.18
C GLY A 8 -10.37 0.32 12.30
N GLY A 9 -9.94 -0.06 13.51
CA GLY A 9 -8.54 -0.16 13.91
C GLY A 9 -7.64 -0.81 12.86
N ARG A 10 -6.83 0.00 12.16
CA ARG A 10 -5.84 -0.49 11.21
C ARG A 10 -4.57 -0.89 11.95
N ARG A 11 -4.40 -2.20 12.20
CA ARG A 11 -3.07 -2.81 12.31
C ARG A 11 -2.26 -2.36 11.07
N GLY A 12 -1.09 -1.76 11.28
CA GLY A 12 -0.17 -1.35 10.20
C GLY A 12 -0.04 0.15 9.94
N LYS A 13 -0.84 1.03 10.56
CA LYS A 13 -0.65 2.49 10.46
C LYS A 13 0.52 2.92 11.35
N LYS A 14 1.58 3.47 10.76
CA LYS A 14 2.70 4.09 11.50
C LYS A 14 2.76 5.58 11.22
N PHE A 15 2.72 6.37 12.29
CA PHE A 15 2.86 7.83 12.26
C PHE A 15 4.31 8.22 12.51
N THR A 16 4.78 9.29 11.88
CA THR A 16 6.07 9.91 12.19
C THR A 16 5.93 11.41 12.10
N GLU A 17 6.35 12.10 13.15
CA GLU A 17 6.42 13.55 13.18
C GLU A 17 7.49 14.08 12.21
N ASN A 18 7.32 15.33 11.80
CA ASN A 18 8.21 15.96 10.86
C ASN A 18 9.36 16.68 11.58
N TYR A 19 10.57 16.14 11.48
CA TYR A 19 11.75 16.68 12.17
C TYR A 19 12.63 17.60 11.30
N LYS A 20 12.24 17.89 10.04
CA LYS A 20 13.08 18.68 9.11
C LYS A 20 12.37 19.97 8.67
N GLU A 21 13.02 21.11 8.90
CA GLU A 21 12.50 22.45 8.55
C GLU A 21 12.05 22.56 7.08
N LYS A 22 12.76 21.94 6.14
CA LYS A 22 12.45 21.98 4.70
C LYS A 22 11.12 21.32 4.29
N HIS A 23 10.49 20.54 5.17
CA HIS A 23 9.22 19.87 4.90
C HIS A 23 8.05 20.43 5.71
N THR A 24 8.26 21.53 6.45
CA THR A 24 7.23 22.13 7.32
C THR A 24 5.99 22.62 6.55
N ILE A 25 6.15 23.03 5.29
CA ILE A 25 5.02 23.43 4.43
C ILE A 25 4.32 22.21 3.83
N ASP A 26 5.09 21.24 3.34
CA ASP A 26 4.54 20.12 2.60
C ASP A 26 3.83 19.12 3.52
N ALA A 27 4.43 18.76 4.66
CA ALA A 27 3.94 17.73 5.57
C ALA A 27 3.73 18.30 6.99
N MET A 28 3.03 19.43 7.08
CA MET A 28 2.85 20.18 8.32
C MET A 28 2.27 19.32 9.46
N TYR A 29 1.35 18.42 9.13
CA TYR A 29 0.73 17.51 10.10
C TYR A 29 1.40 16.12 10.13
N GLY A 30 2.56 15.99 9.49
CA GLY A 30 3.38 14.78 9.52
C GLY A 30 3.13 13.80 8.37
N TRP A 31 3.69 12.61 8.56
CA TRP A 31 3.71 11.54 7.56
C TRP A 31 3.05 10.28 8.08
N TYR A 32 2.25 9.66 7.23
CA TYR A 32 1.57 8.41 7.53
C TYR A 32 2.06 7.31 6.59
N ARG A 33 2.35 6.15 7.16
CA ARG A 33 2.71 4.95 6.40
C ARG A 33 1.63 3.90 6.55
N TYR A 34 1.22 3.34 5.42
CA TYR A 34 0.22 2.28 5.34
C TYR A 34 0.80 1.08 4.60
N GLU A 35 0.74 -0.08 5.23
CA GLU A 35 0.85 -1.36 4.52
C GLU A 35 -0.37 -1.51 3.62
N SER A 36 -0.13 -1.77 2.33
CA SER A 36 -1.17 -1.88 1.31
C SER A 36 -0.81 -2.95 0.27
N ARG A 37 -1.77 -3.26 -0.62
CA ARG A 37 -1.59 -4.19 -1.73
C ARG A 37 -2.21 -3.65 -3.01
N PHE A 38 -1.55 -3.91 -4.15
CA PHE A 38 -2.16 -3.72 -5.47
C PHE A 38 -1.92 -4.95 -6.35
N ALA A 39 -2.78 -5.13 -7.34
CA ALA A 39 -2.71 -6.22 -8.30
C ALA A 39 -2.55 -5.66 -9.71
N LEU A 40 -1.58 -6.18 -10.47
CA LEU A 40 -1.41 -5.88 -11.89
C LEU A 40 -1.87 -7.08 -12.73
N PRO A 41 -2.80 -6.89 -13.68
CA PRO A 41 -3.21 -7.97 -14.58
C PRO A 41 -2.05 -8.34 -15.51
N VAL A 42 -1.94 -9.63 -15.80
CA VAL A 42 -1.10 -10.19 -16.87
C VAL A 42 -2.05 -10.68 -17.95
N PHE A 43 -1.84 -10.24 -19.18
CA PHE A 43 -2.67 -10.61 -20.31
C PHE A 43 -2.00 -11.69 -21.16
N ASN A 44 -2.80 -12.59 -21.74
CA ASN A 44 -2.34 -13.57 -22.73
C ASN A 44 -2.23 -12.93 -24.14
N GLU A 45 -1.86 -13.73 -25.13
CA GLU A 45 -1.66 -13.28 -26.52
C GLU A 45 -2.93 -12.74 -27.19
N VAL A 46 -4.10 -13.17 -26.73
CA VAL A 46 -5.42 -12.69 -27.21
C VAL A 46 -5.98 -11.53 -26.37
N GLY A 47 -5.21 -11.01 -25.42
CA GLY A 47 -5.57 -9.83 -24.63
C GLY A 47 -6.53 -10.12 -23.46
N GLU A 48 -6.73 -11.38 -23.09
CA GLU A 48 -7.51 -11.77 -21.92
C GLU A 48 -6.62 -11.84 -20.67
N ILE A 49 -7.19 -11.58 -19.50
CA ILE A 49 -6.45 -11.63 -18.23
C ILE A 49 -6.15 -13.08 -17.87
N GLU A 50 -4.88 -13.46 -17.90
CA GLU A 50 -4.38 -14.77 -17.53
C GLU A 50 -4.23 -14.91 -16.00
N ARG A 51 -3.73 -13.86 -15.33
CA ARG A 51 -3.53 -13.83 -13.87
C ARG A 51 -3.37 -12.40 -13.35
N TYR A 52 -3.29 -12.27 -12.02
CA TYR A 52 -2.87 -11.06 -11.35
C TYR A 52 -1.55 -11.27 -10.61
N ASN A 53 -0.57 -10.39 -10.87
CA ASN A 53 0.59 -10.27 -9.99
C ASN A 53 0.21 -9.35 -8.83
N VAL A 54 0.15 -9.89 -7.61
CA VAL A 54 -0.14 -9.13 -6.39
C VAL A 54 1.15 -8.63 -5.78
N PHE A 55 1.16 -7.40 -5.28
CA PHE A 55 2.31 -6.77 -4.64
C PHE A 55 1.94 -6.20 -3.27
N ASN A 56 2.76 -6.48 -2.25
CA ASN A 56 2.74 -5.74 -0.99
C ASN A 56 3.57 -4.47 -1.12
N VAL A 57 3.08 -3.39 -0.54
CA VAL A 57 3.73 -2.07 -0.59
C VAL A 57 3.58 -1.32 0.72
N ILE A 58 4.42 -0.30 0.90
CA ILE A 58 4.23 0.76 1.89
C ILE A 58 3.86 2.04 1.15
N MET A 59 2.64 2.52 1.36
CA MET A 59 2.21 3.84 0.88
C MET A 59 2.61 4.91 1.89
N VAL A 60 3.29 5.95 1.42
CA VAL A 60 3.64 7.15 2.19
C VAL A 60 2.65 8.24 1.85
N ILE A 61 1.91 8.68 2.86
CA ILE A 61 0.89 9.72 2.74
C ILE A 61 1.36 10.96 3.50
N ARG A 62 1.30 12.10 2.81
CA ARG A 62 1.62 13.42 3.35
C ARG A 62 0.35 14.10 3.84
N HIS A 63 0.35 14.61 5.06
CA HIS A 63 -0.74 15.45 5.57
C HIS A 63 -0.34 16.93 5.46
N ALA A 64 -0.88 17.58 4.44
CA ALA A 64 -0.51 18.94 4.09
C ALA A 64 -1.27 19.98 4.93
N LYS A 65 -0.77 21.21 4.91
CA LYS A 65 -1.32 22.34 5.68
C LYS A 65 -2.80 22.63 5.39
N ASP A 66 -3.29 22.30 4.20
CA ASP A 66 -4.70 22.43 3.83
C ASP A 66 -5.62 21.38 4.50
N GLY A 67 -5.05 20.53 5.37
CA GLY A 67 -5.76 19.48 6.08
C GLY A 67 -5.99 18.22 5.24
N LYS A 68 -5.54 18.18 3.98
CA LYS A 68 -5.75 17.05 3.07
C LYS A 68 -4.58 16.08 3.07
N MET A 69 -4.91 14.85 2.69
CA MET A 69 -3.99 13.72 2.61
C MET A 69 -3.62 13.45 1.15
N TYR A 70 -2.32 13.43 0.84
CA TYR A 70 -1.80 13.22 -0.51
C TYR A 70 -0.88 12.00 -0.54
N LEU A 71 -1.06 11.11 -1.52
CA LEU A 71 -0.08 10.06 -1.79
C LEU A 71 1.22 10.72 -2.26
N TYR A 72 2.29 10.50 -1.50
CA TYR A 72 3.60 11.04 -1.80
C TYR A 72 4.48 10.01 -2.49
N ASP A 73 4.49 8.78 -1.97
CA ASP A 73 5.33 7.71 -2.51
C ASP A 73 4.72 6.34 -2.25
N ILE A 74 5.11 5.35 -3.06
CA ILE A 74 4.85 3.93 -2.87
C ILE A 74 6.20 3.24 -2.85
N MET A 75 6.58 2.75 -1.67
CA MET A 75 7.89 2.16 -1.42
C MET A 75 7.79 0.68 -1.05
N ASN A 76 8.93 0.03 -0.96
CA ASN A 76 9.07 -1.37 -0.50
C ASN A 76 8.17 -2.35 -1.26
N ILE A 77 8.03 -2.13 -2.57
CA ILE A 77 7.18 -2.94 -3.44
C ILE A 77 7.79 -4.34 -3.55
N LYS A 78 7.03 -5.34 -3.14
CA LYS A 78 7.42 -6.77 -3.21
C LYS A 78 6.28 -7.58 -3.78
N LYS A 79 6.57 -8.32 -4.87
CA LYS A 79 5.61 -9.26 -5.45
C LYS A 79 5.33 -10.38 -4.45
N GLU A 80 4.07 -10.71 -4.25
CA GLU A 80 3.67 -11.93 -3.56
C GLU A 80 4.05 -13.12 -4.45
N THR A 81 4.91 -13.98 -3.92
CA THR A 81 5.07 -15.32 -4.46
C THR A 81 3.88 -16.13 -3.96
N SER A 82 3.11 -16.73 -4.87
CA SER A 82 2.15 -17.77 -4.50
C SER A 82 2.86 -18.74 -3.57
N THR A 83 2.29 -18.99 -2.38
CA THR A 83 2.79 -20.01 -1.46
C THR A 83 3.06 -21.25 -2.29
N LEU A 84 4.32 -21.70 -2.35
CA LEU A 84 4.64 -23.01 -2.92
C LEU A 84 3.71 -23.99 -2.22
N PHE A 85 2.85 -24.65 -3.01
CA PHE A 85 1.87 -25.63 -2.56
C PHE A 85 2.41 -26.39 -1.35
N GLN A 86 1.80 -26.18 -0.17
CA GLN A 86 1.81 -27.23 0.82
C GLN A 86 0.98 -28.31 0.16
N SER A 87 1.64 -29.36 -0.35
CA SER A 87 0.95 -30.58 -0.77
C SER A 87 0.08 -30.99 0.41
N GLU A 88 -1.24 -30.84 0.28
CA GLU A 88 -2.15 -31.53 1.15
C GLU A 88 -1.79 -33.01 1.01
N ASP A 89 -1.49 -33.66 2.13
CA ASP A 89 -1.19 -35.09 2.20
C ASP A 89 -2.31 -35.87 1.49
N ILE A 90 -2.04 -36.26 0.23
CA ILE A 90 -2.79 -37.29 -0.46
C ILE A 90 -2.26 -38.62 0.06
N THR A 91 -2.78 -39.05 1.20
CA THR A 91 -2.79 -40.48 1.53
C THR A 91 -4.17 -40.85 2.04
N GLN A 92 -4.87 -41.63 1.21
CA GLN A 92 -6.08 -42.39 1.57
C GLN A 92 -5.73 -43.53 2.53
#